data_AF-A0A8T4B9A6-F1
#
_entry.id   AF-A0A8T4B9A6-F1
#
_cell.length_a   1.000
_cell.length_b   1.000
_cell.length_c   1.000
_cell.angle_alpha   90.00
_cell.angle_beta   90.00
_cell.angle_gamma   90.00
#
_symmetry.space_group_name_H-M   'P 1'
#
loop_
_entity.id
_entity.type
_entity.pdbx_description
1 polymer ?
#
loop_
_entity_poly.entity_id
_entity_poly.type
_entity_poly.pdbx_seq_one_letter_code
_entity_poly.pdbx_strand_id
1 'polypeptide(L)'
;MAKKKKKKLVVELDLPKDDKTLKNLYIILFFSIIIGLSSGVMWAANSSFIPTSNGEPMFTNIYCGATAVDQAGNQMGEEFSGIKKPSYRANESCSILKDNPDQLTWVEEPWVNLQSEGKTFDVPGISDDDKQGVVVLQPLEMNCDVIASTPTKYTAAIRDSDGKTLSFINGTTGKESDECYISIEHIEPGERYQVVFFSGEDGKSLSSAEFDITVDYYDGIPTNMNNKSFWIGPKVELGPFTFRPVIFLNFFGLTFFFFLYPASFYWEKVEKKKNEVEEKFPDFLRDMAEYWKGGLSMTVAVQTLAKSEYGALNDEVKKMSDQLSWGIKFSDVIKQFAERVGTPLVKRAITLIAEADRAGGKISDILVTAANDSREIKFLEGERRRAIGSYIAVIWTSYFVFLGVITLLGRIFIPAIAKSNSGDSGGDSGGANIGNMQIRAIDPLFFVTVFYYGVTMQAIGNGTMAGLMANGRFSAGFKHSGMMIIAALIAFNLLVFNPELIGDSAYAVTNLITTPASSYMIGLNPSGGTFSPTPMIWGSP
;
A
#
# COMPACT_ATOMS: atom_id res chain seq x y z
N MET A 1 28.03 -56.14 -62.31
CA MET A 1 27.39 -54.80 -62.16
C MET A 1 26.89 -54.64 -60.73
N ALA A 2 27.58 -53.87 -59.89
CA ALA A 2 27.19 -53.65 -58.50
C ALA A 2 26.24 -52.44 -58.37
N LYS A 3 25.07 -52.66 -57.76
CA LYS A 3 24.04 -51.64 -57.48
C LYS A 3 24.60 -50.58 -56.51
N LYS A 4 24.73 -49.32 -56.97
CA LYS A 4 24.99 -48.17 -56.09
C LYS A 4 23.81 -47.96 -55.13
N LYS A 5 24.02 -48.19 -53.83
CA LYS A 5 23.09 -47.80 -52.75
C LYS A 5 22.97 -46.27 -52.74
N LYS A 6 21.75 -45.76 -52.94
CA LYS A 6 21.44 -44.34 -52.71
C LYS A 6 21.58 -44.05 -51.21
N LYS A 7 22.57 -43.24 -50.82
CA LYS A 7 22.65 -42.68 -49.47
C LYS A 7 21.56 -41.62 -49.32
N LYS A 8 20.54 -41.91 -48.51
CA LYS A 8 19.58 -40.90 -48.03
C LYS A 8 20.35 -39.99 -47.07
N LEU A 9 20.56 -38.72 -47.44
CA LEU A 9 20.96 -37.71 -46.48
C LEU A 9 19.71 -37.42 -45.62
N VAL A 10 19.75 -37.83 -44.36
CA VAL A 10 18.82 -37.32 -43.35
C VAL A 10 19.49 -36.09 -42.77
N VAL A 11 18.98 -34.92 -43.13
CA VAL A 11 19.43 -33.66 -42.54
C VAL A 11 18.62 -33.49 -41.27
N GLU A 12 19.21 -33.83 -40.12
CA GLU A 12 18.68 -33.45 -38.81
C GLU A 12 18.92 -31.95 -38.65
N LEU A 13 17.91 -31.16 -39.02
CA LEU A 13 17.86 -29.74 -38.66
C LEU A 13 17.54 -29.68 -37.18
N ASP A 14 18.59 -29.65 -36.35
CA ASP A 14 18.48 -29.31 -34.94
C ASP A 14 18.17 -27.80 -34.84
N LEU A 15 16.93 -27.45 -35.19
CA LEU A 15 16.42 -26.10 -35.06
C LEU A 15 16.47 -25.76 -33.56
N PRO A 16 17.22 -24.74 -33.14
CA PRO A 16 17.28 -24.36 -31.74
C PRO A 16 15.84 -24.10 -31.28
N LYS A 17 15.39 -24.91 -30.31
CA LYS A 17 14.08 -24.76 -29.69
C LYS A 17 14.01 -23.33 -29.14
N ASP A 18 13.26 -22.47 -29.81
CA ASP A 18 13.05 -21.07 -29.40
C ASP A 18 12.17 -21.08 -28.14
N ASP A 19 12.79 -21.37 -26.98
CA ASP A 19 12.11 -21.47 -25.70
C ASP A 19 11.86 -20.06 -25.14
N LYS A 20 11.06 -19.30 -25.90
CA LYS A 20 10.57 -17.96 -25.53
C LYS A 20 9.94 -17.99 -24.13
N THR A 21 9.35 -19.12 -23.76
CA THR A 21 8.73 -19.35 -22.44
C THR A 21 9.77 -19.32 -21.31
N LEU A 22 10.83 -20.13 -21.40
CA LEU A 22 11.90 -20.12 -20.41
C LEU A 22 12.65 -18.78 -20.37
N LYS A 23 12.94 -18.20 -21.54
CA LYS A 23 13.59 -16.88 -21.63
C LYS A 23 12.78 -15.80 -20.90
N ASN A 24 11.47 -15.74 -21.17
CA ASN A 24 10.58 -14.78 -20.53
C ASN A 24 10.48 -15.01 -19.02
N LEU A 25 10.44 -16.29 -18.58
CA LEU A 25 10.46 -16.61 -17.15
C LEU A 25 11.74 -16.10 -16.47
N TYR A 26 12.92 -16.32 -17.06
CA TYR A 26 14.18 -15.84 -16.49
C TYR A 26 14.26 -14.32 -16.44
N ILE A 27 13.76 -13.62 -17.46
CA ILE A 27 13.66 -12.15 -17.46
C ILE A 27 12.76 -11.69 -16.31
N ILE A 28 11.58 -12.29 -16.15
CA ILE A 28 10.66 -11.94 -15.06
C ILE A 28 11.32 -12.20 -13.71
N LEU A 29 11.96 -13.36 -13.51
CA LEU A 29 12.67 -13.70 -12.27
C LEU A 29 13.78 -12.69 -11.96
N PHE A 30 14.59 -12.31 -12.96
CA PHE A 30 15.67 -11.36 -12.79
C PHE A 30 15.18 -10.01 -12.25
N PHE A 31 14.18 -9.41 -12.91
CA PHE A 31 13.61 -8.13 -12.45
C PHE A 31 12.88 -8.27 -11.11
N SER A 32 12.16 -9.37 -10.91
CA SER A 32 11.43 -9.65 -9.66
C SER A 32 12.37 -9.77 -8.45
N ILE A 33 13.52 -10.44 -8.63
CA ILE A 33 14.54 -10.59 -7.58
C ILE A 33 15.19 -9.24 -7.29
N ILE A 34 15.53 -8.44 -8.31
CA ILE A 34 16.13 -7.13 -8.08
C ILE A 34 15.16 -6.22 -7.31
N ILE A 35 13.91 -6.10 -7.75
CA ILE A 35 12.91 -5.24 -7.10
C ILE A 35 12.59 -5.75 -5.69
N GLY A 36 12.49 -7.07 -5.50
CA GLY A 36 12.28 -7.67 -4.19
C GLY A 36 13.45 -7.40 -3.23
N LEU A 37 14.70 -7.53 -3.68
CA LEU A 37 15.89 -7.21 -2.88
C LEU A 37 15.95 -5.71 -2.56
N SER A 38 15.69 -4.83 -3.53
CA SER A 38 15.63 -3.39 -3.28
C SER A 38 14.56 -3.03 -2.26
N SER A 39 13.39 -3.67 -2.32
CA SER A 39 12.33 -3.51 -1.32
C SER A 39 12.79 -3.98 0.07
N GLY A 40 13.47 -5.13 0.13
CA GLY A 40 14.00 -5.66 1.38
C GLY A 40 15.07 -4.77 2.01
N VAL A 41 15.92 -4.16 1.19
CA VAL A 41 16.90 -3.17 1.62
C VAL A 41 16.21 -1.90 2.13
N MET A 42 15.20 -1.39 1.42
CA MET A 42 14.42 -0.23 1.86
C MET A 42 13.74 -0.50 3.20
N TRP A 43 13.14 -1.68 3.37
CA TRP A 43 12.58 -2.10 4.65
C TRP A 43 13.64 -2.16 5.76
N ALA A 44 14.76 -2.85 5.52
CA ALA A 44 15.80 -3.04 6.51
C ALA A 44 16.43 -1.71 6.95
N ALA A 45 16.71 -0.82 6.00
CA ALA A 45 17.33 0.49 6.24
C ALA A 45 16.42 1.48 6.99
N ASN A 46 15.10 1.24 7.02
CA ASN A 46 14.13 2.06 7.74
C ASN A 46 13.54 1.38 8.98
N SER A 47 13.83 0.10 9.18
CA SER A 47 13.38 -0.66 10.35
C SER A 47 14.36 -0.52 11.51
N SER A 48 13.89 -0.79 12.72
CA SER A 48 14.75 -0.91 13.91
C SER A 48 15.74 -2.08 13.88
N PHE A 49 15.76 -2.89 12.81
CA PHE A 49 16.72 -3.99 12.63
C PHE A 49 18.14 -3.48 12.41
N ILE A 50 18.30 -2.31 11.78
CA ILE A 50 19.59 -1.65 11.57
C ILE A 50 19.53 -0.31 12.32
N PRO A 51 19.75 -0.30 13.64
CA PRO A 51 19.71 0.94 14.41
C PRO A 51 20.90 1.82 14.08
N THR A 52 20.65 3.12 13.94
CA THR A 52 21.66 4.17 13.82
C THR A 52 21.90 4.81 15.18
N SER A 53 23.04 5.48 15.37
CA SER A 53 23.36 6.16 16.63
C SER A 53 22.48 7.39 16.88
N ASN A 54 22.02 8.05 15.82
CA ASN A 54 21.13 9.20 15.92
C ASN A 54 19.64 8.84 16.05
N GLY A 55 19.28 7.56 15.90
CA GLY A 55 17.88 7.09 15.95
C GLY A 55 17.09 7.37 14.67
N GLU A 56 17.71 7.96 13.65
CA GLU A 56 17.12 8.21 12.34
C GLU A 56 17.29 7.00 11.40
N PRO A 57 16.42 6.78 10.42
CA PRO A 57 16.56 5.71 9.45
C PRO A 57 17.89 5.83 8.71
N MET A 58 18.56 4.71 8.45
CA MET A 58 19.77 4.70 7.62
C MET A 58 19.47 5.27 6.22
N PHE A 59 18.26 5.04 5.71
CA PHE A 59 17.81 5.58 4.43
C PHE A 59 17.86 7.12 4.37
N THR A 60 17.31 7.82 5.38
CA THR A 60 17.28 9.29 5.38
C THR A 60 18.68 9.86 5.54
N ASN A 61 19.50 9.28 6.44
CA ASN A 61 20.91 9.65 6.63
C ASN A 61 21.71 9.52 5.32
N ILE A 62 21.59 8.39 4.59
CA ILE A 62 22.34 8.20 3.34
C ILE A 62 21.80 9.10 2.22
N TYR A 63 20.48 9.18 2.06
CA TYR A 63 19.86 9.96 0.99
C TYR A 63 20.15 11.46 1.16
N CYS A 64 19.87 12.01 2.34
CA CYS A 64 20.12 13.41 2.63
C CYS A 64 21.63 13.70 2.74
N GLY A 65 22.44 12.75 3.22
CA GLY A 65 23.90 12.86 3.18
C GLY A 65 24.45 13.08 1.77
N ALA A 66 23.80 12.53 0.75
CA ALA A 66 24.22 12.69 -0.65
C ALA A 66 23.56 13.86 -1.38
N THR A 67 22.40 14.35 -0.93
CA THR A 67 21.55 15.29 -1.68
C THR A 67 21.29 16.62 -0.99
N ALA A 68 21.51 16.73 0.32
CA ALA A 68 21.25 17.92 1.10
C ALA A 68 22.15 19.09 0.67
N VAL A 69 21.52 20.20 0.32
CA VAL A 69 22.19 21.45 -0.09
C VAL A 69 21.53 22.64 0.59
N ASP A 70 22.34 23.55 1.12
CA ASP A 70 21.83 24.79 1.71
C ASP A 70 21.26 25.75 0.65
N GLN A 71 20.67 26.86 1.10
CA GLN A 71 20.13 27.90 0.21
C GLN A 71 21.20 28.55 -0.70
N ALA A 72 22.49 28.43 -0.36
CA ALA A 72 23.61 28.93 -1.15
C ALA A 72 24.22 27.86 -2.08
N GLY A 73 23.71 26.62 -2.06
CA GLY A 73 24.18 25.50 -2.87
C GLY A 73 25.36 24.72 -2.28
N ASN A 74 25.75 24.98 -1.03
CA ASN A 74 26.79 24.22 -0.33
C ASN A 74 26.24 22.88 0.17
N GLN A 75 27.08 21.84 0.11
CA GLN A 75 26.70 20.50 0.58
C GLN A 75 26.58 20.48 2.11
N MET A 76 25.50 19.90 2.63
CA MET A 76 25.26 19.72 4.07
C MET A 76 25.26 18.24 4.50
N GLY A 77 25.94 17.39 3.73
CA GLY A 77 25.93 15.94 3.96
C GLY A 77 26.52 15.49 5.31
N GLU A 78 27.42 16.28 5.90
CA GLU A 78 28.05 15.95 7.20
C GLU A 78 27.05 15.91 8.36
N GLU A 79 25.99 16.72 8.29
CA GLU A 79 24.90 16.74 9.28
C GLU A 79 24.09 15.44 9.28
N PHE A 80 24.16 14.67 8.20
CA PHE A 80 23.47 13.39 8.02
C PHE A 80 24.39 12.17 8.20
N SER A 81 25.53 12.33 8.89
CA SER A 81 26.52 11.28 9.15
C SER A 81 26.02 10.08 9.96
N GLY A 82 24.82 10.16 10.56
CA GLY A 82 24.22 9.09 11.38
C GLY A 82 24.71 9.05 12.84
N ILE A 83 25.60 9.97 13.23
CA ILE A 83 26.16 10.08 14.59
C ILE A 83 25.29 10.98 15.47
N LYS A 84 24.87 12.12 14.93
CA LYS A 84 24.02 13.11 15.60
C LYS A 84 22.71 13.27 14.84
N LYS A 85 21.64 13.65 15.55
CA LYS A 85 20.38 14.03 14.90
C LYS A 85 20.60 15.32 14.08
N PRO A 86 20.19 15.36 12.81
CA PRO A 86 20.25 16.57 12.01
C PRO A 86 19.44 17.69 12.67
N SER A 87 19.90 18.93 12.52
CA SER A 87 19.10 20.09 12.96
C SER A 87 17.92 20.34 12.02
N TYR A 88 16.96 21.15 12.47
CA TYR A 88 15.83 21.59 11.63
C TYR A 88 16.32 22.21 10.32
N ARG A 89 17.31 23.11 10.38
CA ARG A 89 17.97 23.69 9.21
C ARG A 89 18.55 22.64 8.26
N ALA A 90 19.16 21.58 8.80
CA ALA A 90 19.67 20.49 7.98
C ALA A 90 18.52 19.71 7.31
N ASN A 91 17.45 19.39 8.04
CA ASN A 91 16.27 18.72 7.48
C ASN A 91 15.64 19.50 6.32
N GLU A 92 15.50 20.83 6.48
CA GLU A 92 14.96 21.72 5.44
C GLU A 92 15.77 21.76 4.14
N SER A 93 17.05 21.40 4.21
CA SER A 93 17.92 21.31 3.03
C SER A 93 17.74 20.04 2.22
N CYS A 94 17.04 19.04 2.76
CA CYS A 94 16.78 17.77 2.10
C CYS A 94 15.33 17.69 1.64
N SER A 95 15.10 17.47 0.34
CA SER A 95 13.76 17.51 -0.26
C SER A 95 12.75 16.54 0.33
N ILE A 96 13.20 15.41 0.91
CA ILE A 96 12.33 14.40 1.50
C ILE A 96 12.03 14.64 2.99
N LEU A 97 12.81 15.49 3.66
CA LEU A 97 12.72 15.78 5.09
C LEU A 97 12.18 17.18 5.41
N LYS A 98 11.69 17.90 4.40
CA LYS A 98 11.06 19.19 4.64
C LYS A 98 9.82 19.05 5.50
N ASP A 99 9.70 19.97 6.43
CA ASP A 99 8.51 20.16 7.24
C ASP A 99 7.48 21.01 6.46
N ASN A 100 6.20 20.69 6.60
CA ASN A 100 5.09 21.41 5.99
C ASN A 100 4.13 21.78 7.12
N PRO A 101 3.46 22.93 7.02
CA PRO A 101 2.60 23.39 8.10
C PRO A 101 1.44 22.42 8.31
N ASP A 102 1.19 22.10 9.56
CA ASP A 102 -0.04 21.45 10.01
C ASP A 102 -1.03 22.51 10.47
N GLN A 103 -2.32 22.27 10.23
CA GLN A 103 -3.38 23.23 10.52
C GLN A 103 -4.09 22.85 11.82
N LEU A 104 -4.21 23.82 12.73
CA LEU A 104 -5.02 23.74 13.94
C LEU A 104 -6.22 24.66 13.82
N THR A 105 -7.37 24.18 14.28
CA THR A 105 -8.61 24.92 14.26
C THR A 105 -9.26 24.88 15.63
N TRP A 106 -9.74 26.04 16.07
CA TRP A 106 -10.53 26.22 17.28
C TRP A 106 -11.84 26.90 16.92
N VAL A 107 -12.94 26.20 17.22
CA VAL A 107 -14.33 26.64 17.02
C VAL A 107 -14.98 26.77 18.40
N GLU A 108 -15.46 27.97 18.73
CA GLU A 108 -16.05 28.29 20.03
C GLU A 108 -17.58 28.42 19.94
N GLU A 109 -18.32 28.06 21.01
CA GLU A 109 -19.74 28.41 21.05
C GLU A 109 -19.93 29.94 21.14
N PRO A 110 -21.01 30.49 20.54
CA PRO A 110 -21.24 31.93 20.55
C PRO A 110 -21.27 32.51 21.96
N TRP A 111 -20.39 33.48 22.23
CA TRP A 111 -20.40 34.25 23.48
C TRP A 111 -21.65 35.13 23.51
N VAL A 112 -22.41 35.10 24.61
CA VAL A 112 -23.70 35.82 24.69
C VAL A 112 -23.65 36.99 25.68
N ASN A 113 -24.37 38.06 25.36
CA ASN A 113 -24.54 39.25 26.22
C ASN A 113 -23.22 39.86 26.72
N LEU A 114 -22.23 40.01 25.85
CA LEU A 114 -20.91 40.52 26.23
C LEU A 114 -20.81 42.05 26.10
N GLN A 115 -20.12 42.68 27.06
CA GLN A 115 -19.59 44.04 26.92
C GLN A 115 -18.09 44.02 26.64
N SER A 116 -17.38 43.17 27.37
CA SER A 116 -15.97 42.87 27.15
C SER A 116 -15.75 41.42 27.58
N GLU A 117 -15.41 40.55 26.66
CA GLU A 117 -15.10 39.15 26.96
C GLU A 117 -13.82 38.76 26.22
N GLY A 118 -13.08 37.84 26.84
CA GLY A 118 -11.81 37.37 26.35
C GLY A 118 -11.55 35.93 26.75
N LYS A 119 -10.74 35.24 25.96
CA LYS A 119 -10.33 33.87 26.24
C LYS A 119 -8.90 33.66 25.78
N THR A 120 -8.11 32.93 26.55
CA THR A 120 -6.71 32.70 26.22
C THR A 120 -6.52 31.39 25.48
N PHE A 121 -5.51 31.29 24.63
CA PHE A 121 -5.13 30.06 23.93
C PHE A 121 -3.61 29.99 23.76
N ASP A 122 -3.07 28.78 23.67
CA ASP A 122 -1.65 28.53 23.41
C ASP A 122 -1.42 28.19 21.93
N VAL A 123 -0.30 28.65 21.37
CA VAL A 123 0.08 28.36 19.98
C VAL A 123 1.33 27.47 19.98
N PRO A 124 1.25 26.24 19.44
CA PRO A 124 2.40 25.37 19.34
C PRO A 124 3.30 25.81 18.19
N GLY A 125 4.55 25.36 18.25
CA GLY A 125 5.49 25.53 17.15
C GLY A 125 6.93 25.33 17.60
N ILE A 126 7.84 25.55 16.66
CA ILE A 126 9.28 25.40 16.87
C ILE A 126 9.88 26.68 17.47
N SER A 127 10.71 26.56 18.51
CA SER A 127 11.39 27.70 19.12
C SER A 127 12.41 28.34 18.17
N ASP A 128 12.71 29.64 18.34
CA ASP A 128 13.71 30.33 17.50
C ASP A 128 15.12 29.71 17.57
N ASP A 129 15.49 29.15 18.73
CA ASP A 129 16.75 28.44 18.92
C ASP A 129 16.79 27.14 18.07
N ASP A 130 15.68 26.42 18.00
CA ASP A 130 15.55 25.18 17.24
C ASP A 130 15.46 25.43 15.72
N LYS A 131 14.89 26.57 15.29
CA LYS A 131 14.86 27.00 13.88
C LYS A 131 16.27 27.18 13.28
N GLN A 132 17.28 27.47 14.10
CA GLN A 132 18.68 27.69 13.69
C GLN A 132 18.83 28.66 12.49
N GLY A 133 18.09 29.77 12.54
CA GLY A 133 18.13 30.82 11.51
C GLY A 133 17.31 30.52 10.24
N VAL A 134 16.50 29.46 10.23
CA VAL A 134 15.45 29.26 9.22
C VAL A 134 14.25 30.14 9.58
N VAL A 135 13.81 30.97 8.63
CA VAL A 135 12.60 31.77 8.80
C VAL A 135 11.40 30.90 8.47
N VAL A 136 10.55 30.66 9.47
CA VAL A 136 9.33 29.86 9.36
C VAL A 136 8.15 30.80 9.65
N LEU A 137 7.28 31.00 8.65
CA LEU A 137 6.08 31.80 8.82
C LEU A 137 4.93 30.92 9.30
N GLN A 138 4.35 31.31 10.43
CA GLN A 138 3.19 30.67 11.06
C GLN A 138 1.99 31.61 10.99
N PRO A 139 1.20 31.60 9.91
CA PRO A 139 0.05 32.48 9.79
C PRO A 139 -1.06 32.05 10.75
N LEU A 140 -1.75 33.06 11.30
CA LEU A 140 -2.98 32.89 12.08
C LEU A 140 -4.10 33.66 11.42
N GLU A 141 -5.23 32.99 11.24
CA GLU A 141 -6.47 33.57 10.74
C GLU A 141 -7.58 33.42 11.76
N MET A 142 -8.39 34.46 11.93
CA MET A 142 -9.58 34.44 12.76
C MET A 142 -10.77 34.97 11.95
N ASN A 143 -11.77 34.12 11.77
CA ASN A 143 -13.09 34.50 11.26
C ASN A 143 -14.00 34.74 12.45
N CYS A 144 -14.86 35.76 12.38
CA CYS A 144 -15.82 36.03 13.44
C CYS A 144 -17.14 36.58 12.91
N ASP A 145 -18.22 36.33 13.63
CA ASP A 145 -19.55 36.85 13.36
C ASP A 145 -20.14 37.48 14.62
N VAL A 146 -20.51 38.76 14.54
CA VAL A 146 -20.91 39.57 15.71
C VAL A 146 -22.31 40.14 15.52
N ILE A 147 -23.18 39.91 16.51
CA ILE A 147 -24.59 40.29 16.49
C ILE A 147 -24.89 41.20 17.68
N ALA A 148 -25.65 42.26 17.45
CA ALA A 148 -26.23 43.06 18.51
C ALA A 148 -27.68 43.47 18.20
N SER A 149 -28.53 43.53 19.24
CA SER A 149 -29.95 43.91 19.13
C SER A 149 -30.14 45.36 18.70
N THR A 150 -29.14 46.21 18.94
CA THR A 150 -29.09 47.60 18.47
C THR A 150 -27.77 47.83 17.75
N PRO A 151 -27.71 48.69 16.73
CA PRO A 151 -26.46 49.03 16.08
C PRO A 151 -25.42 49.50 17.10
N THR A 152 -24.35 48.74 17.22
CA THR A 152 -23.30 48.87 18.25
C THR A 152 -21.95 48.71 17.57
N LYS A 153 -21.07 49.68 17.80
CA LYS A 153 -19.66 49.55 17.39
C LYS A 153 -18.98 48.49 18.24
N TYR A 154 -18.12 47.68 17.65
CA TYR A 154 -17.33 46.71 18.40
C TYR A 154 -15.90 46.67 17.92
N THR A 155 -15.03 46.11 18.74
CA THR A 155 -13.65 45.79 18.40
C THR A 155 -13.38 44.33 18.70
N ALA A 156 -12.94 43.57 17.70
CA ALA A 156 -12.35 42.25 17.90
C ALA A 156 -10.83 42.36 17.79
N ALA A 157 -10.09 41.71 18.68
CA ALA A 157 -8.63 41.79 18.68
C ALA A 157 -7.97 40.51 19.17
N ILE A 158 -6.75 40.29 18.71
CA ILE A 158 -5.84 39.26 19.20
C ILE A 158 -4.70 39.96 19.95
N ARG A 159 -4.38 39.48 21.14
CA ARG A 159 -3.37 40.05 22.03
C ARG A 159 -2.33 39.01 22.44
N ASP A 160 -1.13 39.47 22.75
CA ASP A 160 -0.08 38.66 23.36
C ASP A 160 -0.31 38.45 24.87
N SER A 161 0.63 37.75 25.52
CA SER A 161 0.61 37.44 26.94
C SER A 161 0.71 38.67 27.85
N ASP A 162 1.32 39.76 27.37
CA ASP A 162 1.42 41.05 28.05
C ASP A 162 0.18 41.95 27.84
N GLY A 163 -0.78 41.50 27.03
CA GLY A 163 -2.00 42.23 26.71
C GLY A 163 -1.83 43.29 25.62
N LYS A 164 -0.69 43.29 24.92
CA LYS A 164 -0.45 44.15 23.75
C LYS A 164 -1.26 43.63 22.57
N THR A 165 -1.90 44.53 21.83
CA THR A 165 -2.71 44.17 20.67
C THR A 165 -1.80 43.86 19.47
N LEU A 166 -1.92 42.64 18.93
CA LEU A 166 -1.20 42.18 17.75
C LEU A 166 -1.92 42.61 16.47
N SER A 167 -3.22 42.34 16.41
CA SER A 167 -4.09 42.75 15.32
C SER A 167 -5.52 42.96 15.82
N PHE A 168 -6.25 43.88 15.22
CA PHE A 168 -7.62 44.22 15.61
C PHE A 168 -8.44 44.71 14.43
N ILE A 169 -9.76 44.62 14.57
CA ILE A 169 -10.72 45.15 13.61
C ILE A 169 -11.86 45.85 14.35
N ASN A 170 -12.29 46.99 13.81
CA ASN A 170 -13.43 47.74 14.32
C ASN A 170 -14.61 47.56 13.37
N GLY A 171 -15.72 47.02 13.87
CA GLY A 171 -16.95 46.79 13.12
C GLY A 171 -18.14 47.60 13.67
N THR A 172 -19.28 47.52 12.99
CA THR A 172 -20.53 48.13 13.47
C THR A 172 -21.69 47.24 13.07
N THR A 173 -22.32 46.63 14.06
CA THR A 173 -23.49 45.77 13.85
C THR A 173 -24.66 46.59 13.31
N GLY A 174 -25.48 46.03 12.39
CA GLY A 174 -26.55 46.83 11.78
C GLY A 174 -27.60 46.12 10.92
N LYS A 175 -27.31 44.93 10.37
CA LYS A 175 -28.29 44.14 9.59
C LYS A 175 -28.00 42.65 9.73
N GLU A 176 -28.71 42.01 10.66
CA GLU A 176 -28.66 40.57 10.96
C GLU A 176 -27.37 40.11 11.66
N SER A 177 -26.18 40.36 11.11
CA SER A 177 -24.87 40.12 11.74
C SER A 177 -23.75 40.94 11.06
N ASP A 178 -22.57 41.08 11.68
CA ASP A 178 -21.38 41.73 11.10
C ASP A 178 -20.21 40.75 11.11
N GLU A 179 -19.75 40.37 9.91
CA GLU A 179 -18.64 39.44 9.72
C GLU A 179 -17.29 40.18 9.84
N CYS A 180 -16.35 39.57 10.56
CA CYS A 180 -15.01 40.09 10.74
C CYS A 180 -13.92 39.06 10.42
N TYR A 181 -12.79 39.57 9.91
CA TYR A 181 -11.63 38.77 9.54
C TYR A 181 -10.36 39.42 10.06
N ILE A 182 -9.56 38.65 10.80
CA ILE A 182 -8.22 39.05 11.25
C ILE A 182 -7.22 38.05 10.68
N SER A 183 -6.17 38.57 10.03
CA SER A 183 -5.04 37.76 9.56
C SER A 183 -3.75 38.32 10.15
N ILE A 184 -2.91 37.43 10.66
CA ILE A 184 -1.58 37.70 11.18
C ILE A 184 -0.62 36.83 10.35
N GLU A 185 0.33 37.46 9.66
CA GLU A 185 1.28 36.75 8.77
C GLU A 185 2.20 35.79 9.54
N HIS A 186 2.58 36.17 10.77
CA HIS A 186 3.38 35.33 11.65
C HIS A 186 3.00 35.55 13.11
N ILE A 187 2.56 34.48 13.78
CA ILE A 187 2.46 34.40 15.23
C ILE A 187 3.63 33.60 15.80
N GLU A 188 4.23 34.09 16.87
CA GLU A 188 5.32 33.39 17.55
C GLU A 188 4.77 32.18 18.32
N PRO A 189 5.48 31.04 18.34
CA PRO A 189 5.09 29.93 19.20
C PRO A 189 5.25 30.35 20.66
N GLY A 190 4.25 30.06 21.49
CA GLY A 190 4.26 30.56 22.85
C GLY A 190 3.00 30.25 23.64
N GLU A 191 3.15 30.42 24.95
CA GLU A 191 2.07 30.24 25.91
C GLU A 191 1.29 31.56 26.06
N ARG A 192 -0.05 31.46 25.98
CA ARG A 192 -1.04 32.49 26.33
C ARG A 192 -1.14 33.70 25.40
N TYR A 193 -1.76 33.49 24.25
CA TYR A 193 -2.42 34.54 23.47
C TYR A 193 -3.85 34.77 23.96
N GLN A 194 -4.45 35.90 23.62
CA GLN A 194 -5.82 36.24 24.01
C GLN A 194 -6.63 36.68 22.79
N VAL A 195 -7.79 36.07 22.59
CA VAL A 195 -8.84 36.60 21.71
C VAL A 195 -9.82 37.38 22.56
N VAL A 196 -10.15 38.59 22.13
CA VAL A 196 -10.97 39.52 22.91
C VAL A 196 -11.97 40.27 22.03
N PHE A 197 -13.17 40.49 22.56
CA PHE A 197 -14.24 41.27 21.94
C PHE A 197 -14.69 42.38 22.89
N PHE A 198 -14.78 43.61 22.37
CA PHE A 198 -15.23 44.78 23.12
C PHE A 198 -16.42 45.43 22.43
N SER A 199 -17.42 45.83 23.20
CA SER A 199 -18.39 46.82 22.80
C SER A 199 -17.76 48.21 22.86
N GLY A 200 -17.87 48.97 21.77
CA GLY A 200 -17.29 50.31 21.62
C GLY A 200 -18.18 51.43 22.15
N GLU A 201 -19.34 51.12 22.75
CA GLU A 201 -20.27 52.11 23.29
C GLU A 201 -20.70 51.76 24.72
N ASP A 202 -20.52 52.73 25.63
CA ASP A 202 -20.86 52.57 27.04
C ASP A 202 -22.35 52.23 27.22
N GLY A 203 -22.63 51.10 27.87
CA GLY A 203 -23.98 50.64 28.17
C GLY A 203 -24.68 49.86 27.06
N LYS A 204 -24.04 49.65 25.90
CA LYS A 204 -24.52 48.70 24.88
C LYS A 204 -23.74 47.40 24.97
N SER A 205 -24.45 46.27 24.93
CA SER A 205 -23.85 44.94 24.90
C SER A 205 -24.05 44.30 23.53
N LEU A 206 -23.11 43.45 23.12
CA LEU A 206 -23.27 42.58 21.97
C LEU A 206 -24.16 41.40 22.38
N SER A 207 -25.09 41.03 21.50
CA SER A 207 -26.01 39.92 21.75
C SER A 207 -25.30 38.58 21.62
N SER A 208 -24.49 38.42 20.56
CA SER A 208 -23.59 37.28 20.40
C SER A 208 -22.30 37.62 19.66
N ALA A 209 -21.24 36.88 19.92
CA ALA A 209 -20.01 36.87 19.14
C ALA A 209 -19.52 35.42 18.96
N GLU A 210 -19.42 34.97 17.70
CA GLU A 210 -18.88 33.67 17.31
C GLU A 210 -17.55 33.88 16.60
N PHE A 211 -16.60 32.95 16.77
CA PHE A 211 -15.32 33.03 16.07
C PHE A 211 -14.67 31.65 15.90
N ASP A 212 -13.91 31.55 14.82
CA ASP A 212 -13.08 30.42 14.47
C ASP A 212 -11.64 30.89 14.28
N ILE A 213 -10.70 30.30 15.03
CA ILE A 213 -9.27 30.57 14.87
C ILE A 213 -8.64 29.39 14.15
N THR A 214 -7.86 29.69 13.12
CA THR A 214 -7.06 28.73 12.36
C THR A 214 -5.59 29.15 12.42
N VAL A 215 -4.71 28.22 12.80
CA VAL A 215 -3.27 28.46 12.91
C VAL A 215 -2.52 27.39 12.15
N ASP A 216 -1.63 27.82 11.26
CA ASP A 216 -0.65 26.94 10.64
C ASP A 216 0.61 26.92 11.52
N TYR A 217 1.02 25.73 11.96
CA TYR A 217 2.18 25.54 12.84
C TYR A 217 3.14 24.48 12.29
N TYR A 218 4.40 24.56 12.75
CA TYR A 218 5.47 23.62 12.40
C TYR A 218 5.98 22.97 13.69
N ASP A 219 6.00 21.65 13.74
CA ASP A 219 6.42 20.89 14.93
C ASP A 219 7.92 20.53 14.92
N GLY A 220 8.62 20.81 13.81
CA GLY A 220 10.03 20.50 13.63
C GLY A 220 10.31 19.03 13.27
N ILE A 221 9.27 18.22 13.08
CA ILE A 221 9.35 16.84 12.64
C ILE A 221 9.04 16.81 11.14
N PRO A 222 9.93 16.23 10.31
CA PRO A 222 9.67 16.12 8.88
C PRO A 222 8.33 15.47 8.54
N THR A 223 7.56 16.03 7.59
CA THR A 223 6.20 15.55 7.22
C THR A 223 6.13 14.08 6.78
N ASN A 224 7.24 13.54 6.30
CA ASN A 224 7.37 12.15 5.85
C ASN A 224 7.92 11.22 6.93
N MET A 225 8.00 11.70 8.16
CA MET A 225 8.47 10.97 9.33
C MET A 225 7.42 11.00 10.43
N ASN A 226 7.50 10.02 11.34
CA ASN A 226 6.68 10.03 12.54
C ASN A 226 7.46 10.63 13.73
N ASN A 227 6.79 10.82 14.88
CA ASN A 227 7.40 11.37 16.10
C ASN A 227 8.56 10.52 16.68
N LYS A 228 8.83 9.34 16.11
CA LYS A 228 9.97 8.49 16.47
C LYS A 228 11.04 8.43 15.39
N SER A 229 10.99 9.38 14.47
CA SER A 229 11.92 9.44 13.36
C SER A 229 11.83 8.21 12.45
N PHE A 230 10.70 7.53 12.31
CA PHE A 230 10.54 6.47 11.30
C PHE A 230 9.98 7.03 9.99
N TRP A 231 10.48 6.53 8.87
CA TRP A 231 10.02 6.91 7.54
C TRP A 231 8.61 6.39 7.25
N ILE A 232 7.64 7.29 7.13
CA ILE A 232 6.26 6.97 6.72
C ILE A 232 6.01 7.33 5.25
N GLY A 233 6.79 8.28 4.72
CA GLY A 233 6.72 8.76 3.35
C GLY A 233 5.45 9.55 3.02
N PRO A 234 5.33 10.09 1.79
CA PRO A 234 4.28 11.03 1.40
C PRO A 234 2.86 10.50 1.59
N LYS A 235 1.99 11.38 2.10
CA LYS A 235 0.54 11.18 2.15
C LYS A 235 -0.05 11.25 0.74
N VAL A 236 -0.93 10.31 0.43
CA VAL A 236 -1.73 10.30 -0.81
C VAL A 236 -3.20 10.29 -0.42
N GLU A 237 -3.93 11.30 -0.88
CA GLU A 237 -5.35 11.47 -0.62
C GLU A 237 -6.14 11.00 -1.85
N LEU A 238 -7.04 10.03 -1.66
CA LEU A 238 -7.90 9.48 -2.70
C LEU A 238 -9.36 9.53 -2.22
N GLY A 239 -9.99 10.68 -2.43
CA GLY A 239 -11.34 10.95 -1.95
C GLY A 239 -11.40 10.94 -0.42
N PRO A 240 -12.22 10.09 0.23
CA PRO A 240 -12.30 10.02 1.69
C PRO A 240 -11.16 9.22 2.34
N PHE A 241 -10.28 8.59 1.56
CA PHE A 241 -9.22 7.74 2.08
C PHE A 241 -7.85 8.41 1.94
N THR A 242 -7.14 8.55 3.06
CA THR A 242 -5.74 8.96 3.10
C THR A 242 -4.89 7.73 3.37
N PHE A 243 -3.88 7.48 2.54
CA PHE A 243 -2.94 6.37 2.74
C PHE A 243 -1.51 6.77 2.45
N ARG A 244 -0.55 6.07 3.08
CA ARG A 244 0.89 6.28 2.90
C ARG A 244 1.50 5.04 2.23
N PRO A 245 1.49 4.96 0.88
CA PRO A 245 1.83 3.72 0.18
C PRO A 245 3.30 3.32 0.33
N VAL A 246 4.17 4.30 0.61
CA VAL A 246 5.62 4.12 0.76
C VAL A 246 6.08 4.11 2.23
N ILE A 247 5.16 3.79 3.16
CA ILE A 247 5.55 3.48 4.54
C ILE A 247 6.52 2.30 4.56
N PHE A 248 7.56 2.39 5.40
CA PHE A 248 8.62 1.37 5.45
C PHE A 248 8.07 -0.05 5.68
N LEU A 249 6.97 -0.18 6.43
CA LEU A 249 6.31 -1.47 6.70
C LEU A 249 5.85 -2.16 5.41
N ASN A 250 5.30 -1.43 4.44
CA ASN A 250 4.81 -2.01 3.18
C ASN A 250 5.91 -2.74 2.42
N PHE A 251 7.15 -2.24 2.49
CA PHE A 251 8.30 -2.84 1.81
C PHE A 251 8.62 -4.27 2.28
N PHE A 252 8.27 -4.64 3.52
CA PHE A 252 8.36 -6.03 3.97
C PHE A 252 7.46 -6.96 3.15
N GLY A 253 6.18 -6.59 3.00
CA GLY A 253 5.22 -7.34 2.19
C GLY A 253 5.60 -7.35 0.71
N LEU A 254 6.03 -6.19 0.18
CA LEU A 254 6.47 -6.05 -1.21
C LEU A 254 7.68 -6.93 -1.54
N THR A 255 8.62 -7.10 -0.60
CA THR A 255 9.77 -7.99 -0.76
C THR A 255 9.34 -9.40 -1.15
N PHE A 256 8.43 -10.00 -0.35
CA PHE A 256 7.92 -11.33 -0.62
C PHE A 256 6.96 -11.38 -1.82
N PHE A 257 6.16 -10.32 -2.02
CA PHE A 257 5.29 -10.22 -3.18
C PHE A 257 6.10 -10.31 -4.48
N PHE A 258 7.15 -9.51 -4.64
CA PHE A 258 7.96 -9.51 -5.85
C PHE A 258 8.73 -10.81 -6.02
N PHE A 259 9.25 -11.44 -4.95
CA PHE A 259 9.91 -12.73 -5.07
C PHE A 259 8.98 -13.87 -5.51
N LEU A 260 7.72 -13.87 -5.07
CA LEU A 260 6.83 -15.02 -5.23
C LEU A 260 5.83 -14.85 -6.39
N TYR A 261 5.17 -13.70 -6.48
CA TYR A 261 3.96 -13.55 -7.30
C TYR A 261 4.21 -13.49 -8.81
N PRO A 262 5.09 -12.61 -9.36
CA PRO A 262 5.16 -12.39 -10.80
C PRO A 262 5.57 -13.64 -11.59
N ALA A 263 6.57 -14.37 -11.10
CA ALA A 263 7.04 -15.61 -11.73
C ALA A 263 5.98 -16.72 -11.66
N SER A 264 5.29 -16.86 -10.52
CA SER A 264 4.22 -17.85 -10.36
C SER A 264 3.01 -17.54 -11.26
N PHE A 265 2.62 -16.27 -11.35
CA PHE A 265 1.53 -15.81 -12.21
C PHE A 265 1.83 -16.04 -13.70
N TYR A 266 3.08 -15.80 -14.14
CA TYR A 266 3.50 -16.11 -15.50
C TYR A 266 3.44 -17.62 -15.78
N TRP A 267 3.98 -18.43 -14.87
CA TRP A 267 3.98 -19.89 -15.03
C TRP A 267 2.56 -20.46 -15.10
N GLU A 268 1.63 -19.95 -14.29
CA GLU A 268 0.23 -20.33 -14.33
C GLU A 268 -0.40 -20.06 -15.71
N LYS A 269 -0.10 -18.90 -16.33
CA LYS A 269 -0.58 -18.59 -17.68
C LYS A 269 -0.04 -19.57 -18.73
N VAL A 270 1.23 -19.96 -18.60
CA VAL A 270 1.85 -20.97 -19.48
C VAL A 270 1.16 -22.32 -19.30
N GLU A 271 0.92 -22.72 -18.06
CA GLU A 271 0.28 -24.00 -17.74
C GLU A 271 -1.19 -24.03 -18.21
N LYS A 272 -1.91 -22.91 -18.07
CA LYS A 272 -3.27 -22.78 -18.59
C LYS A 272 -3.33 -23.01 -20.10
N LYS A 273 -2.41 -22.41 -20.88
CA LYS A 273 -2.33 -22.62 -22.33
C LYS A 273 -2.04 -24.07 -22.71
N LYS A 274 -1.19 -24.76 -21.96
CA LYS A 274 -0.94 -26.20 -22.17
C LYS A 274 -2.20 -27.02 -21.89
N ASN A 275 -2.89 -26.73 -20.80
CA ASN A 275 -4.13 -27.41 -20.44
C ASN A 275 -5.23 -27.22 -21.50
N GLU A 276 -5.37 -26.03 -22.08
CA GLU A 276 -6.32 -25.75 -23.18
C GLU A 276 -6.06 -26.64 -24.41
N VAL A 277 -4.79 -26.93 -24.71
CA VAL A 277 -4.41 -27.86 -25.79
C VAL A 277 -4.72 -29.31 -25.41
N GLU A 278 -4.34 -29.73 -24.20
CA GLU A 278 -4.56 -31.11 -23.75
C GLU A 278 -6.05 -31.45 -23.57
N GLU A 279 -6.92 -30.47 -23.31
CA GLU A 279 -8.36 -30.68 -23.15
C GLU A 279 -9.03 -31.14 -24.45
N LYS A 280 -8.54 -30.66 -25.62
CA LYS A 280 -9.09 -31.01 -26.94
C LYS A 280 -8.42 -32.20 -27.61
N PHE A 281 -7.28 -32.63 -27.08
CA PHE A 281 -6.50 -33.72 -27.63
C PHE A 281 -7.23 -35.10 -27.65
N PRO A 282 -7.98 -35.50 -26.62
CA PRO A 282 -8.73 -36.77 -26.65
C PRO A 282 -9.78 -36.81 -27.77
N ASP A 283 -10.46 -35.70 -28.03
CA ASP A 283 -11.48 -35.59 -29.07
C ASP A 283 -10.83 -35.69 -30.46
N PHE A 284 -9.69 -35.02 -30.67
CA PHE A 284 -8.89 -35.16 -31.89
C PHE A 284 -8.48 -36.62 -32.15
N LEU A 285 -7.99 -37.34 -31.13
CA LEU A 285 -7.61 -38.75 -31.27
C LEU A 285 -8.81 -39.65 -31.61
N ARG A 286 -9.96 -39.40 -30.99
CA ARG A 286 -11.19 -40.16 -31.23
C ARG A 286 -11.68 -39.98 -32.66
N ASP A 287 -11.81 -38.75 -33.11
CA ASP A 287 -12.31 -38.44 -34.45
C ASP A 287 -11.34 -38.99 -35.52
N MET A 288 -10.02 -38.95 -35.27
CA MET A 288 -9.01 -39.59 -36.11
C MET A 288 -9.19 -41.12 -36.17
N ALA A 289 -9.51 -41.76 -35.06
CA ALA A 289 -9.80 -43.19 -35.01
C ALA A 289 -11.08 -43.55 -35.79
N GLU A 290 -12.13 -42.72 -35.69
CA GLU A 290 -13.41 -42.90 -36.39
C GLU A 290 -13.24 -42.79 -37.90
N TYR A 291 -12.52 -41.76 -38.39
CA TYR A 291 -12.25 -41.60 -39.81
C TYR A 291 -11.41 -42.74 -40.39
N TRP A 292 -10.41 -43.21 -39.64
CA TRP A 292 -9.62 -44.36 -40.06
C TRP A 292 -10.45 -45.65 -40.10
N LYS A 293 -11.31 -45.88 -39.10
CA LYS A 293 -12.26 -47.02 -39.08
C LYS A 293 -13.26 -46.95 -40.25
N GLY A 294 -13.63 -45.74 -40.68
CA GLY A 294 -14.46 -45.49 -41.86
C GLY A 294 -13.76 -45.77 -43.21
N GLY A 295 -12.50 -46.18 -43.21
CA GLY A 295 -11.75 -46.56 -44.42
C GLY A 295 -11.03 -45.41 -45.12
N LEU A 296 -10.98 -44.21 -44.52
CA LEU A 296 -10.15 -43.12 -45.03
C LEU A 296 -8.67 -43.41 -44.79
N SER A 297 -7.80 -43.00 -45.72
CA SER A 297 -6.36 -42.99 -45.47
C SER A 297 -6.01 -41.96 -44.39
N MET A 298 -4.90 -42.17 -43.68
CA MET A 298 -4.50 -41.32 -42.55
C MET A 298 -4.23 -39.88 -42.99
N THR A 299 -3.76 -39.72 -44.23
CA THR A 299 -3.56 -38.41 -44.85
C THR A 299 -4.89 -37.68 -45.05
N VAL A 300 -5.91 -38.37 -45.57
CA VAL A 300 -7.24 -37.80 -45.81
C VAL A 300 -7.99 -37.58 -44.49
N ALA A 301 -7.82 -38.47 -43.51
CA ALA A 301 -8.37 -38.31 -42.17
C ALA A 301 -7.85 -37.02 -41.50
N VAL A 302 -6.54 -36.81 -41.46
CA VAL A 302 -5.94 -35.59 -40.89
C VAL A 302 -6.30 -34.33 -41.69
N GLN A 303 -6.41 -34.42 -43.02
CA GLN A 303 -6.92 -33.31 -43.86
C GLN A 303 -8.38 -32.94 -43.57
N THR A 304 -9.19 -33.93 -43.20
CA THR A 304 -10.59 -33.70 -42.80
C THR A 304 -10.64 -33.06 -41.42
N LEU A 305 -9.85 -33.58 -40.47
CA LEU A 305 -9.74 -33.05 -39.10
C LEU A 305 -9.18 -31.62 -39.06
N ALA A 306 -8.29 -31.25 -39.98
CA ALA A 306 -7.75 -29.90 -40.06
C ALA A 306 -8.80 -28.83 -40.43
N LYS A 307 -9.99 -29.26 -40.89
CA LYS A 307 -11.14 -28.38 -41.14
C LYS A 307 -12.12 -28.35 -39.95
N SER A 308 -11.91 -29.20 -38.95
CA SER A 308 -12.74 -29.29 -37.74
C SER A 308 -12.22 -28.36 -36.63
N GLU A 309 -13.04 -28.15 -35.59
CA GLU A 309 -12.76 -27.23 -34.49
C GLU A 309 -12.23 -27.93 -33.23
N TYR A 310 -10.93 -27.80 -32.98
CA TYR A 310 -10.20 -28.27 -31.80
C TYR A 310 -9.53 -27.12 -31.01
N GLY A 311 -9.98 -25.87 -31.21
CA GLY A 311 -9.54 -24.71 -30.45
C GLY A 311 -8.02 -24.48 -30.53
N ALA A 312 -7.33 -24.51 -29.39
CA ALA A 312 -5.89 -24.29 -29.30
C ALA A 312 -5.03 -25.33 -30.07
N LEU A 313 -5.64 -26.44 -30.49
CA LEU A 313 -4.96 -27.49 -31.27
C LEU A 313 -5.05 -27.28 -32.79
N ASN A 314 -5.93 -26.40 -33.29
CA ASN A 314 -6.20 -26.22 -34.72
C ASN A 314 -4.93 -25.91 -35.54
N ASP A 315 -4.09 -24.99 -35.05
CA ASP A 315 -2.87 -24.59 -35.74
C ASP A 315 -1.88 -25.76 -35.89
N GLU A 316 -1.80 -26.63 -34.88
CA GLU A 316 -0.91 -27.79 -34.90
C GLU A 316 -1.46 -28.92 -35.77
N VAL A 317 -2.78 -29.13 -35.80
CA VAL A 317 -3.43 -30.09 -36.70
C VAL A 317 -3.30 -29.65 -38.16
N LYS A 318 -3.43 -28.35 -38.43
CA LYS A 318 -3.24 -27.79 -39.78
C LYS A 318 -1.82 -28.03 -40.30
N LYS A 319 -0.80 -27.78 -39.46
CA LYS A 319 0.60 -28.11 -39.79
C LYS A 319 0.80 -29.60 -40.08
N MET A 320 0.15 -30.49 -39.32
CA MET A 320 0.20 -31.93 -39.64
C MET A 320 -0.39 -32.24 -41.01
N SER A 321 -1.52 -31.61 -41.35
CA SER A 321 -2.18 -31.75 -42.65
C SER A 321 -1.28 -31.33 -43.81
N ASP A 322 -0.61 -30.17 -43.67
CA ASP A 322 0.32 -29.65 -44.67
C ASP A 322 1.51 -30.60 -44.87
N GLN A 323 2.12 -31.08 -43.77
CA GLN A 323 3.23 -32.03 -43.81
C GLN A 323 2.86 -33.36 -44.48
N LEU A 324 1.66 -33.88 -44.21
CA LEU A 324 1.14 -35.09 -44.85
C LEU A 324 0.83 -34.85 -46.34
N SER A 325 0.35 -33.66 -46.70
CA SER A 325 0.09 -33.29 -48.11
C SER A 325 1.37 -33.28 -48.96
N TRP A 326 2.52 -33.02 -48.35
CA TRP A 326 3.84 -33.05 -48.98
C TRP A 326 4.47 -34.46 -49.02
N GLY A 327 3.73 -35.50 -48.61
CA GLY A 327 4.19 -36.89 -48.68
C GLY A 327 5.14 -37.32 -47.56
N ILE A 328 5.22 -36.55 -46.47
CA ILE A 328 5.98 -36.96 -45.27
C ILE A 328 5.23 -38.13 -44.60
N LYS A 329 5.97 -39.11 -44.09
CA LYS A 329 5.38 -40.28 -43.43
C LYS A 329 4.62 -39.86 -42.17
N PHE A 330 3.45 -40.46 -41.96
CA PHE A 330 2.62 -40.21 -40.77
C PHE A 330 3.38 -40.43 -39.45
N SER A 331 4.19 -41.50 -39.37
CA SER A 331 5.04 -41.80 -38.21
C SER A 331 5.96 -40.64 -37.82
N ASP A 332 6.44 -39.87 -38.80
CA ASP A 332 7.37 -38.78 -38.59
C ASP A 332 6.60 -37.48 -38.28
N VAL A 333 5.49 -37.23 -38.97
CA VAL A 333 4.61 -36.08 -38.73
C VAL A 333 4.02 -36.11 -37.31
N ILE A 334 3.54 -37.27 -36.86
CA ILE A 334 2.88 -37.38 -35.55
C ILE A 334 3.89 -37.21 -34.41
N LYS A 335 5.13 -37.71 -34.56
CA LYS A 335 6.22 -37.46 -33.60
C LYS A 335 6.61 -35.98 -33.55
N GLN A 336 6.74 -35.32 -34.70
CA GLN A 336 7.01 -33.88 -34.75
C GLN A 336 5.86 -33.08 -34.11
N PHE A 337 4.61 -33.51 -34.31
CA PHE A 337 3.46 -32.91 -33.61
C PHE A 337 3.57 -33.05 -32.09
N ALA A 338 3.93 -34.24 -31.58
CA ALA A 338 4.13 -34.44 -30.15
C ALA A 338 5.29 -33.59 -29.57
N GLU A 339 6.34 -33.37 -30.35
CA GLU A 339 7.45 -32.48 -29.97
C GLU A 339 7.04 -31.01 -29.94
N ARG A 340 6.25 -30.55 -30.93
CA ARG A 340 5.75 -29.16 -31.00
C ARG A 340 4.75 -28.84 -29.90
N VAL A 341 3.77 -29.72 -29.67
CA VAL A 341 2.79 -29.57 -28.59
C VAL A 341 3.48 -29.71 -27.22
N GLY A 342 4.43 -30.63 -27.13
CA GLY A 342 5.42 -30.63 -26.05
C GLY A 342 4.91 -31.09 -24.68
N THR A 343 3.64 -31.51 -24.55
CA THR A 343 3.07 -31.89 -23.26
C THR A 343 3.23 -33.38 -22.94
N PRO A 344 3.29 -33.78 -21.65
CA PRO A 344 3.48 -35.18 -21.27
C PRO A 344 2.36 -36.11 -21.76
N LEU A 345 1.10 -35.66 -21.69
CA LEU A 345 -0.07 -36.43 -22.11
C LEU A 345 -0.02 -36.74 -23.62
N VAL A 346 0.26 -35.72 -24.43
CA VAL A 346 0.35 -35.85 -25.89
C VAL A 346 1.54 -36.74 -26.27
N LYS A 347 2.72 -36.52 -25.70
CA LYS A 347 3.90 -37.36 -25.98
C LYS A 347 3.67 -38.83 -25.67
N ARG A 348 3.03 -39.13 -24.54
CA ARG A 348 2.71 -40.51 -24.13
C ARG A 348 1.76 -41.18 -25.12
N ALA A 349 0.64 -40.52 -25.43
CA ALA A 349 -0.35 -41.05 -26.38
C ALA A 349 0.24 -41.26 -27.78
N ILE A 350 1.00 -40.29 -28.28
CA ILE A 350 1.60 -40.37 -29.61
C ILE A 350 2.69 -41.44 -29.70
N THR A 351 3.48 -41.65 -28.64
CA THR A 351 4.47 -42.73 -28.59
C THR A 351 3.79 -44.10 -28.68
N LEU A 352 2.66 -44.29 -27.99
CA LEU A 352 1.87 -45.53 -28.09
C LEU A 352 1.35 -45.76 -29.51
N ILE A 353 0.84 -44.70 -30.16
CA ILE A 353 0.33 -44.76 -31.54
C ILE A 353 1.46 -45.07 -32.54
N ALA A 354 2.64 -44.47 -32.37
CA ALA A 354 3.77 -44.67 -33.27
C ALA A 354 4.36 -46.08 -33.15
N GLU A 355 4.43 -46.66 -31.94
CA GLU A 355 4.92 -48.02 -31.74
C GLU A 355 3.93 -49.06 -32.30
N ALA A 356 2.63 -48.76 -32.17
CA ALA A 356 1.55 -49.55 -32.74
C ALA A 356 1.56 -49.61 -34.27
N ASP A 357 1.77 -48.46 -34.92
CA ASP A 357 1.92 -48.36 -36.38
C ASP A 357 3.11 -49.21 -36.86
N ARG A 358 4.23 -49.16 -36.12
CA ARG A 358 5.44 -49.93 -36.42
C ARG A 358 5.25 -51.44 -36.26
N ALA A 359 4.48 -51.86 -35.26
CA ALA A 359 4.20 -53.27 -34.97
C ALA A 359 3.14 -53.90 -35.91
N GLY A 360 2.51 -53.11 -36.79
CA GLY A 360 1.51 -53.60 -37.75
C GLY A 360 0.18 -54.00 -37.09
N GLY A 361 -0.13 -53.45 -35.91
CA GLY A 361 -1.38 -53.71 -35.19
C GLY A 361 -2.59 -53.00 -35.82
N LYS A 362 -3.79 -53.28 -35.29
CA LYS A 362 -5.01 -52.52 -35.63
C LYS A 362 -4.92 -51.10 -35.07
N ILE A 363 -4.36 -50.18 -35.86
CA ILE A 363 -4.15 -48.78 -35.46
C ILE A 363 -5.44 -48.06 -35.04
N SER A 364 -6.60 -48.46 -35.59
CA SER A 364 -7.92 -47.98 -35.16
C SER A 364 -8.16 -48.21 -33.68
N ASP A 365 -7.90 -49.44 -33.21
CA ASP A 365 -8.24 -49.88 -31.86
C ASP A 365 -7.30 -49.21 -30.85
N ILE A 366 -6.06 -48.95 -31.28
CA ILE A 366 -5.05 -48.28 -30.46
C ILE A 366 -5.31 -46.78 -30.37
N LEU A 367 -5.77 -46.13 -31.45
CA LEU A 367 -6.20 -44.74 -31.42
C LEU A 367 -7.42 -44.53 -30.51
N VAL A 368 -8.42 -45.41 -30.58
CA VAL A 368 -9.57 -45.39 -29.66
C VAL A 368 -9.10 -45.60 -28.21
N THR A 369 -8.18 -46.53 -27.98
CA THR A 369 -7.63 -46.79 -26.64
C THR A 369 -6.88 -45.58 -26.09
N ALA A 370 -6.04 -44.93 -26.91
CA ALA A 370 -5.31 -43.73 -26.53
C ALA A 370 -6.24 -42.52 -26.29
N ALA A 371 -7.32 -42.39 -27.07
CA ALA A 371 -8.34 -41.38 -26.86
C ALA A 371 -9.09 -41.58 -25.54
N ASN A 372 -9.50 -42.82 -25.25
CA ASN A 372 -10.16 -43.18 -23.99
C ASN A 372 -9.24 -42.98 -22.78
N ASP A 373 -7.98 -43.42 -22.85
CA ASP A 373 -6.98 -43.20 -21.80
C ASP A 373 -6.75 -41.70 -21.55
N SER A 374 -6.57 -40.91 -22.62
CA SER A 374 -6.40 -39.45 -22.50
C SER A 374 -7.63 -38.76 -21.90
N ARG A 375 -8.84 -39.21 -22.26
CA ARG A 375 -10.10 -38.70 -21.72
C ARG A 375 -10.27 -39.08 -20.25
N GLU A 376 -9.93 -40.30 -19.86
CA GLU A 376 -9.95 -40.77 -18.48
C GLU A 376 -8.96 -39.98 -17.62
N ILE A 377 -7.74 -39.74 -18.11
CA ILE A 377 -6.75 -38.89 -17.42
C ILE A 377 -7.32 -37.48 -17.19
N LYS A 378 -7.92 -36.86 -18.20
CA LYS A 378 -8.53 -35.52 -18.05
C LYS A 378 -9.73 -35.51 -17.11
N PHE A 379 -10.52 -36.57 -17.11
CA PHE A 379 -11.61 -36.75 -16.17
C PHE A 379 -11.10 -36.82 -14.72
N LEU A 380 -10.08 -37.66 -14.46
CA LEU A 380 -9.44 -37.79 -13.16
C LEU A 380 -8.76 -36.49 -12.69
N GLU A 381 -8.08 -35.78 -13.59
CA GLU A 381 -7.52 -34.46 -13.29
C GLU A 381 -8.62 -33.45 -12.91
N GLY A 382 -9.77 -33.50 -13.61
CA GLY A 382 -10.94 -32.68 -13.30
C GLY A 382 -11.53 -32.99 -11.93
N GLU A 383 -11.71 -34.27 -11.59
CA GLU A 383 -12.16 -34.70 -10.26
C GLU A 383 -11.19 -34.27 -9.17
N ARG A 384 -9.90 -34.51 -9.37
CA ARG A 384 -8.84 -34.08 -8.44
C ARG A 384 -8.88 -32.57 -8.23
N ARG A 385 -9.02 -31.78 -9.30
CA ARG A 385 -9.07 -30.32 -9.20
C ARG A 385 -10.29 -29.83 -8.43
N ARG A 386 -11.45 -30.46 -8.61
CA ARG A 386 -12.67 -30.13 -7.84
C ARG A 386 -12.52 -30.50 -6.37
N ALA A 387 -12.00 -31.69 -6.09
CA ALA A 387 -11.75 -32.16 -4.72
C ALA A 387 -10.74 -31.26 -3.99
N ILE A 388 -9.64 -30.87 -4.65
CA ILE A 388 -8.64 -29.99 -4.04
C ILE A 388 -9.13 -28.53 -3.94
N GLY A 389 -10.00 -28.10 -4.86
CA GLY A 389 -10.56 -26.75 -4.85
C GLY A 389 -11.26 -26.38 -3.53
N SER A 390 -11.96 -27.33 -2.90
CA SER A 390 -12.60 -27.10 -1.59
C SER A 390 -11.58 -26.89 -0.46
N TYR A 391 -10.48 -27.64 -0.45
CA TYR A 391 -9.40 -27.46 0.52
C TYR A 391 -8.70 -26.10 0.36
N ILE A 392 -8.46 -25.67 -0.88
CA ILE A 392 -7.91 -24.33 -1.14
C ILE A 392 -8.87 -23.25 -0.60
N ALA A 393 -10.18 -23.40 -0.82
CA ALA A 393 -11.17 -22.46 -0.30
C ALA A 393 -11.12 -22.36 1.25
N VAL A 394 -10.95 -23.48 1.96
CA VAL A 394 -10.78 -23.48 3.43
C VAL A 394 -9.55 -22.70 3.87
N ILE A 395 -8.41 -22.86 3.18
CA ILE A 395 -7.17 -22.10 3.48
C ILE A 395 -7.39 -20.60 3.29
N TRP A 396 -8.09 -20.20 2.22
CA TRP A 396 -8.45 -18.81 1.96
C TRP A 396 -9.38 -18.23 3.02
N THR A 397 -10.41 -18.97 3.41
CA THR A 397 -11.33 -18.57 4.48
C THR A 397 -10.58 -18.41 5.81
N SER A 398 -9.73 -19.36 6.17
CA SER A 398 -8.91 -19.29 7.40
C SER A 398 -8.01 -18.04 7.41
N TYR A 399 -7.37 -17.74 6.28
CA TYR A 399 -6.55 -16.54 6.14
C TYR A 399 -7.37 -15.26 6.32
N PHE A 400 -8.54 -15.15 5.66
CA PHE A 400 -9.38 -13.96 5.78
C PHE A 400 -10.00 -13.80 7.17
N VAL A 401 -10.34 -14.88 7.86
CA VAL A 401 -10.78 -14.83 9.26
C VAL A 401 -9.65 -14.27 10.14
N PHE A 402 -8.42 -14.76 9.98
CA PHE A 402 -7.28 -14.23 10.73
C PHE A 402 -7.01 -12.76 10.41
N LEU A 403 -7.01 -12.39 9.12
CA LEU A 403 -6.85 -11.00 8.68
C LEU A 403 -7.93 -10.10 9.28
N GLY A 404 -9.18 -10.55 9.31
CA GLY A 404 -10.30 -9.82 9.92
C GLY A 404 -10.12 -9.61 11.42
N VAL A 405 -9.72 -10.65 12.16
CA VAL A 405 -9.46 -10.55 13.62
C VAL A 405 -8.30 -9.59 13.90
N ILE A 406 -7.19 -9.70 13.18
CA ILE A 406 -6.03 -8.81 13.37
C ILE A 406 -6.37 -7.36 13.02
N THR A 407 -7.14 -7.14 11.96
CA THR A 407 -7.58 -5.79 11.57
C THR A 407 -8.50 -5.19 12.64
N LEU A 408 -9.42 -5.99 13.19
CA LEU A 408 -10.30 -5.58 14.28
C LEU A 408 -9.49 -5.21 15.54
N LEU A 409 -8.52 -6.05 15.91
CA LEU A 409 -7.61 -5.76 17.02
C LEU A 409 -6.79 -4.50 16.77
N GLY A 410 -6.28 -4.32 15.56
CA GLY A 410 -5.54 -3.13 15.15
C GLY A 410 -6.36 -1.85 15.26
N ARG A 411 -7.63 -1.88 14.85
CA ARG A 411 -8.48 -0.68 14.80
C ARG A 411 -9.10 -0.30 16.14
N ILE A 412 -9.45 -1.28 16.97
CA ILE A 412 -10.18 -1.05 18.23
C ILE A 412 -9.26 -1.16 19.44
N PHE A 413 -8.49 -2.24 19.51
CA PHE A 413 -7.76 -2.62 20.72
C PHE A 413 -6.49 -1.79 20.92
N ILE A 414 -5.70 -1.58 19.86
CA ILE A 414 -4.43 -0.84 19.98
C ILE A 414 -4.68 0.64 20.39
N PRO A 415 -5.61 1.39 19.77
CA PRO A 415 -5.90 2.75 20.22
C PRO A 415 -6.43 2.80 21.66
N ALA A 416 -7.23 1.82 22.09
CA ALA A 416 -7.74 1.76 23.46
C ALA A 416 -6.61 1.58 24.49
N ILE A 417 -5.62 0.72 24.20
CA ILE A 417 -4.42 0.56 25.03
C ILE A 417 -3.58 1.84 25.01
N ALA A 418 -3.39 2.45 23.84
CA ALA A 418 -2.62 3.68 23.68
C ALA A 418 -3.20 4.82 24.55
N LYS A 419 -4.53 5.02 24.49
CA LYS A 419 -5.25 6.02 25.29
C LYS A 419 -5.24 5.73 26.80
N SER A 420 -5.22 4.44 27.17
CA SER A 420 -5.14 4.04 28.58
C SER A 420 -3.75 4.29 29.18
N ASN A 421 -2.70 4.27 28.35
CA ASN A 421 -1.34 4.59 28.76
C ASN A 421 -1.13 6.12 28.93
N SER A 422 -1.96 6.96 28.32
CA SER A 422 -1.89 8.43 28.38
C SER A 422 -2.82 9.05 29.43
N GLY A 423 -3.26 8.28 30.43
CA GLY A 423 -4.09 8.79 31.53
C GLY A 423 -3.37 9.86 32.35
N ASP A 424 -4.04 11.01 32.50
CA ASP A 424 -3.69 12.20 33.27
C ASP A 424 -2.93 11.94 34.58
N SER A 425 -1.61 12.18 34.55
CA SER A 425 -0.73 12.41 35.71
C SER A 425 0.61 12.91 35.19
N GLY A 426 0.86 14.22 35.31
CA GLY A 426 2.16 14.82 35.02
C GLY A 426 3.27 14.14 35.83
N GLY A 427 4.12 13.39 35.13
CA GLY A 427 5.22 12.65 35.71
C GLY A 427 5.96 11.84 34.66
N ASP A 428 7.26 12.14 34.53
CA ASP A 428 8.29 11.48 33.75
C ASP A 428 8.04 9.99 33.40
N SER A 429 8.11 9.69 32.10
CA SER A 429 8.36 8.40 31.46
C SER A 429 8.21 7.11 32.32
N GLY A 430 6.98 6.72 32.66
CA GLY A 430 6.73 5.45 33.33
C GLY A 430 5.26 5.05 33.27
N GLY A 431 4.95 3.96 32.56
CA GLY A 431 3.58 3.56 32.26
C GLY A 431 2.66 3.36 33.48
N ALA A 432 1.35 3.41 33.24
CA ALA A 432 0.32 3.38 34.26
C ALA A 432 0.47 2.16 35.21
N ASN A 433 0.63 2.44 36.51
CA ASN A 433 0.66 1.41 37.53
C ASN A 433 -0.76 1.10 38.00
N ILE A 434 -1.30 -0.06 37.60
CA ILE A 434 -2.46 -0.67 38.27
C ILE A 434 -1.92 -1.68 39.28
N GLY A 435 -1.79 -1.26 40.53
CA GLY A 435 -1.23 -2.07 41.62
C GLY A 435 0.27 -2.37 41.46
N ASN A 436 0.68 -3.60 41.78
CA ASN A 436 2.09 -4.07 41.69
C ASN A 436 2.48 -4.55 40.27
N MET A 437 1.69 -4.23 39.24
CA MET A 437 1.99 -4.57 37.85
C MET A 437 2.34 -3.29 37.09
N GLN A 438 3.64 -3.10 36.84
CA GLN A 438 4.12 -2.07 35.92
C GLN A 438 3.67 -2.44 34.50
N ILE A 439 2.63 -1.78 34.00
CA ILE A 439 2.28 -1.85 32.58
C ILE A 439 3.35 -1.03 31.86
N ARG A 440 4.30 -1.72 31.20
CA ARG A 440 5.25 -1.04 30.31
C ARG A 440 4.43 -0.27 29.28
N ALA A 441 4.67 1.03 29.18
CA ALA A 441 4.18 1.83 28.05
C ALA A 441 4.80 1.23 26.79
N ILE A 442 4.03 0.40 26.09
CA ILE A 442 4.44 -0.23 24.83
C ILE A 442 3.83 0.57 23.70
N ASP A 443 4.68 0.84 22.71
CA ASP A 443 4.36 1.67 21.58
C ASP A 443 3.30 1.03 20.67
N PRO A 444 2.25 1.77 20.30
CA PRO A 444 1.23 1.29 19.35
C PRO A 444 1.82 0.77 18.03
N LEU A 445 2.85 1.48 17.51
CA LEU A 445 3.55 1.13 16.28
C LEU A 445 4.20 -0.26 16.34
N PHE A 446 4.69 -0.70 17.51
CA PHE A 446 5.30 -2.01 17.68
C PHE A 446 4.28 -3.13 17.43
N PHE A 447 3.09 -3.04 18.03
CA PHE A 447 2.03 -4.03 17.84
C PHE A 447 1.55 -4.08 16.39
N VAL A 448 1.33 -2.92 15.77
CA VAL A 448 0.95 -2.82 14.35
C VAL A 448 2.00 -3.49 13.45
N THR A 449 3.28 -3.25 13.73
CA THR A 449 4.41 -3.84 13.00
C THR A 449 4.42 -5.38 13.12
N VAL A 450 4.31 -5.90 14.34
CA VAL A 450 4.31 -7.35 14.60
C VAL A 450 3.11 -8.03 13.94
N PHE A 451 1.92 -7.44 14.03
CA PHE A 451 0.71 -7.95 13.39
C PHE A 451 0.84 -7.97 11.87
N TYR A 452 1.37 -6.91 11.27
CA TYR A 452 1.57 -6.85 9.82
C TYR A 452 2.58 -7.91 9.33
N TYR A 453 3.71 -8.08 10.04
CA TYR A 453 4.68 -9.13 9.71
C TYR A 453 4.10 -10.54 9.89
N GLY A 454 3.33 -10.76 10.96
CA GLY A 454 2.65 -12.02 11.21
C GLY A 454 1.67 -12.41 10.11
N VAL A 455 0.80 -11.47 9.69
CA VAL A 455 -0.15 -11.68 8.57
C VAL A 455 0.58 -11.94 7.25
N THR A 456 1.67 -11.22 6.99
CA THR A 456 2.48 -11.41 5.78
C THR A 456 3.14 -12.79 5.76
N MET A 457 3.73 -13.22 6.88
CA MET A 457 4.34 -14.55 7.00
C MET A 457 3.30 -15.67 6.89
N GLN A 458 2.11 -15.48 7.46
CA GLN A 458 1.01 -16.42 7.31
C GLN A 458 0.51 -16.51 5.86
N ALA A 459 0.45 -15.40 5.12
CA ALA A 459 0.10 -15.40 3.70
C ALA A 459 1.07 -16.26 2.86
N ILE A 460 2.37 -16.19 3.16
CA ILE A 460 3.38 -17.02 2.53
C ILE A 460 3.14 -18.50 2.85
N GLY A 461 2.98 -18.85 4.12
CA GLY A 461 2.71 -20.22 4.57
C GLY A 461 1.43 -20.82 3.99
N ASN A 462 0.31 -20.12 4.10
CA ASN A 462 -0.99 -20.57 3.61
C ASN A 462 -1.01 -20.70 2.08
N GLY A 463 -0.43 -19.73 1.37
CA GLY A 463 -0.38 -19.78 -0.09
C GLY A 463 0.50 -20.91 -0.63
N THR A 464 1.68 -21.12 -0.03
CA THR A 464 2.57 -22.24 -0.39
C THR A 464 1.91 -23.59 -0.11
N MET A 465 1.21 -23.74 1.02
CA MET A 465 0.47 -24.95 1.35
C MET A 465 -0.67 -25.23 0.36
N ALA A 466 -1.42 -24.19 -0.04
CA ALA A 466 -2.48 -24.31 -1.03
C ALA A 466 -1.94 -24.85 -2.38
N GLY A 467 -0.75 -24.40 -2.80
CA GLY A 467 -0.09 -24.90 -4.01
C GLY A 467 0.45 -26.32 -3.90
N LEU A 468 1.03 -26.67 -2.75
CA LEU A 468 1.51 -28.01 -2.48
C LEU A 468 0.36 -29.03 -2.56
N MET A 469 -0.80 -28.70 -1.98
CA MET A 469 -1.99 -29.54 -2.08
C MET A 469 -2.50 -29.66 -3.53
N ALA A 470 -2.58 -28.54 -4.27
CA ALA A 470 -3.09 -28.51 -5.64
C ALA A 470 -2.23 -29.32 -6.62
N ASN A 471 -0.94 -29.00 -6.70
CA ASN A 471 -0.07 -29.42 -7.78
C ASN A 471 1.13 -30.26 -7.30
N GLY A 472 1.26 -30.52 -6.00
CA GLY A 472 2.38 -31.27 -5.41
C GLY A 472 3.70 -30.49 -5.38
N ARG A 473 3.68 -29.18 -5.67
CA ARG A 473 4.88 -28.32 -5.74
C ARG A 473 4.65 -27.02 -4.97
N PHE A 474 5.61 -26.60 -4.16
CA PHE A 474 5.56 -25.34 -3.43
C PHE A 474 5.45 -24.11 -4.34
N SER A 475 6.14 -24.12 -5.49
CA SER A 475 6.16 -23.00 -6.44
C SER A 475 4.80 -22.68 -7.07
N ALA A 476 3.89 -23.66 -7.11
CA ALA A 476 2.52 -23.45 -7.58
C ALA A 476 1.68 -22.62 -6.58
N GLY A 477 2.10 -22.56 -5.31
CA GLY A 477 1.39 -21.85 -4.25
C GLY A 477 1.73 -20.37 -4.16
N PHE A 478 2.84 -19.96 -4.76
CA PHE A 478 3.31 -18.58 -4.73
C PHE A 478 2.31 -17.57 -5.33
N LYS A 479 1.47 -17.97 -6.29
CA LYS A 479 0.34 -17.13 -6.76
C LYS A 479 -0.66 -16.84 -5.66
N HIS A 480 -0.97 -17.84 -4.82
CA HIS A 480 -1.89 -17.69 -3.70
C HIS A 480 -1.26 -16.83 -2.60
N SER A 481 0.02 -17.05 -2.30
CA SER A 481 0.77 -16.22 -1.35
C SER A 481 0.77 -14.76 -1.77
N GLY A 482 1.05 -14.48 -3.05
CA GLY A 482 1.06 -13.12 -3.58
C GLY A 482 -0.30 -12.42 -3.53
N MET A 483 -1.38 -13.13 -3.88
CA MET A 483 -2.74 -12.55 -3.79
C MET A 483 -3.14 -12.28 -2.33
N MET A 484 -2.77 -13.15 -1.39
CA MET A 484 -2.99 -12.93 0.04
C MET A 484 -2.17 -11.74 0.56
N ILE A 485 -0.91 -11.60 0.15
CA ILE A 485 -0.08 -10.44 0.51
C ILE A 485 -0.69 -9.13 -0.03
N ILE A 486 -1.23 -9.12 -1.26
CA ILE A 486 -1.96 -7.96 -1.78
C ILE A 486 -3.16 -7.63 -0.87
N ALA A 487 -3.93 -8.64 -0.45
CA ALA A 487 -5.06 -8.43 0.46
C ALA A 487 -4.62 -7.86 1.81
N ALA A 488 -3.49 -8.34 2.38
CA ALA A 488 -2.92 -7.76 3.60
C ALA A 488 -2.48 -6.31 3.41
N LEU A 489 -1.77 -6.00 2.32
CA LEU A 489 -1.34 -4.64 1.99
C LEU A 489 -2.54 -3.69 1.93
N ILE A 490 -3.59 -4.07 1.21
CA ILE A 490 -4.80 -3.25 1.09
C ILE A 490 -5.50 -3.10 2.46
N ALA A 491 -5.71 -4.20 3.19
CA ALA A 491 -6.39 -4.17 4.48
C ALA A 491 -5.64 -3.31 5.51
N PHE A 492 -4.31 -3.45 5.61
CA PHE A 492 -3.54 -2.65 6.56
C PHE A 492 -3.48 -1.18 6.18
N ASN A 493 -3.22 -0.85 4.91
CA ASN A 493 -3.14 0.56 4.48
C ASN A 493 -4.47 1.30 4.62
N LEU A 494 -5.61 0.61 4.42
CA LEU A 494 -6.93 1.26 4.49
C LEU A 494 -7.56 1.23 5.89
N LEU A 495 -7.30 0.19 6.69
CA LEU A 495 -8.04 -0.05 7.94
C LEU A 495 -7.18 0.09 9.19
N VAL A 496 -5.89 -0.25 9.14
CA VAL A 496 -5.03 -0.33 10.34
C VAL A 496 -4.05 0.82 10.44
N PHE A 497 -3.40 1.21 9.34
CA PHE A 497 -2.44 2.30 9.22
C PHE A 497 -3.12 3.67 9.31
N ASN A 498 -3.79 3.89 10.44
CA ASN A 498 -4.34 5.18 10.80
C ASN A 498 -3.22 6.06 11.36
N PRO A 499 -3.28 7.38 11.14
CA PRO A 499 -2.25 8.30 11.59
C PRO A 499 -1.94 8.24 13.09
N GLU A 500 -2.98 8.01 13.93
CA GLU A 500 -2.84 7.80 15.38
C GLU A 500 -1.86 6.67 15.75
N LEU A 501 -1.91 5.56 15.00
CA LEU A 501 -1.15 4.35 15.31
C LEU A 501 0.25 4.38 14.72
N ILE A 502 0.42 5.10 13.62
CA ILE A 502 1.70 5.32 12.96
C ILE A 502 2.56 6.33 13.75
N GLY A 503 1.91 7.16 14.58
CA GLY A 503 2.56 8.22 15.35
C GLY A 503 2.88 9.45 14.49
N ASP A 504 2.00 9.72 13.51
CA ASP A 504 2.07 10.91 12.66
C ASP A 504 2.04 12.16 13.55
N SER A 505 3.04 13.03 13.43
CA SER A 505 3.32 14.07 14.41
C SER A 505 2.25 15.17 14.41
N ALA A 506 1.77 15.54 13.22
CA ALA A 506 0.54 16.29 12.99
C ALA A 506 -0.62 15.77 13.86
N TYR A 507 -0.85 14.46 13.83
CA TYR A 507 -2.00 13.83 14.47
C TYR A 507 -1.91 13.72 15.99
N ALA A 508 -0.71 13.79 16.57
CA ALA A 508 -0.56 13.83 18.02
C ALA A 508 -1.18 15.11 18.63
N VAL A 509 -1.13 16.19 17.86
CA VAL A 509 -1.50 17.55 18.29
C VAL A 509 -2.88 17.96 17.74
N THR A 510 -3.40 17.27 16.72
CA THR A 510 -4.67 17.61 16.05
C THR A 510 -5.92 16.90 16.60
N ASN A 511 -5.86 16.22 17.76
CA ASN A 511 -7.05 15.54 18.29
C ASN A 511 -8.11 16.57 18.69
N LEU A 512 -9.31 16.46 18.12
CA LEU A 512 -10.45 17.30 18.44
C LEU A 512 -10.97 16.96 19.84
N ILE A 513 -10.89 17.91 20.76
CA ILE A 513 -11.55 17.87 22.06
C ILE A 513 -12.82 18.70 21.95
N THR A 514 -13.96 18.06 22.21
CA THR A 514 -15.24 18.75 22.32
C THR A 514 -15.63 18.82 23.79
N THR A 515 -15.72 20.03 24.32
CA THR A 515 -16.30 20.34 25.62
C THR A 515 -17.75 20.81 25.43
N PRO A 516 -18.58 20.93 26.49
CA PRO A 516 -19.93 21.47 26.36
C PRO A 516 -20.01 22.93 25.85
N ALA A 517 -18.88 23.64 25.74
CA ALA A 517 -18.83 25.06 25.38
C ALA A 517 -17.87 25.38 24.22
N SER A 518 -17.01 24.44 23.81
CA SER A 518 -15.97 24.69 22.79
C SER A 518 -15.47 23.41 22.16
N SER A 519 -15.03 23.50 20.90
CA SER A 519 -14.30 22.42 20.23
C SER A 519 -12.96 22.92 19.69
N TYR A 520 -11.88 22.29 20.12
CA TYR A 520 -10.52 22.70 19.76
C TYR A 520 -9.62 21.49 19.58
N MET A 521 -8.58 21.66 18.77
CA MET A 521 -7.55 20.64 18.58
C MET A 521 -6.52 20.74 19.70
N ILE A 522 -6.00 19.61 20.24
CA ILE A 522 -5.04 19.59 21.37
C ILE A 522 -3.93 20.66 21.28
N GLY A 523 -3.45 20.96 20.08
CA GLY A 523 -2.44 21.99 19.85
C GLY A 523 -2.85 23.40 20.23
N LEU A 524 -4.11 23.77 19.98
CA LEU A 524 -4.68 25.02 20.46
C LEU A 524 -5.34 24.72 21.80
N ASN A 525 -4.70 25.10 22.91
CA ASN A 525 -5.23 24.84 24.25
C ASN A 525 -5.93 26.08 24.81
N PRO A 526 -7.23 26.29 24.53
CA PRO A 526 -7.96 27.42 25.07
C PRO A 526 -8.22 27.25 26.58
N SER A 527 -8.18 28.34 27.34
CA SER A 527 -8.51 28.33 28.76
C SER A 527 -9.96 27.88 28.99
N GLY A 528 -10.21 27.10 30.03
CA GLY A 528 -11.57 26.60 30.36
C GLY A 528 -12.59 27.65 30.81
N GLY A 529 -12.25 28.95 30.82
CA GLY A 529 -13.14 30.03 31.20
C GLY A 529 -12.87 31.30 30.39
N THR A 530 -13.92 32.10 30.23
CA THR A 530 -13.79 33.48 29.73
C THR A 530 -13.41 34.41 30.87
N PHE A 531 -12.80 35.54 30.53
CA PHE A 531 -12.45 36.59 31.48
C PHE A 531 -12.80 37.95 30.89
N SER A 532 -13.01 38.94 31.76
CA SER A 532 -13.14 40.33 31.32
C SER A 532 -11.72 40.87 31.00
N PRO A 533 -11.43 41.18 29.72
CA PRO A 533 -10.11 41.63 29.33
C PRO A 533 -9.86 43.06 29.78
N THR A 534 -8.58 43.40 30.01
CA THR A 534 -8.19 44.78 30.32
C THR A 534 -8.63 45.74 29.20
N PRO A 535 -9.08 46.95 29.54
CA PRO A 535 -9.48 47.95 28.55
C PRO A 535 -8.38 48.18 27.52
N MET A 536 -8.75 48.43 26.27
CA MET A 536 -7.80 48.76 25.22
C MET A 536 -7.08 50.07 25.59
N ILE A 537 -5.80 49.98 25.93
CA ILE A 537 -4.95 51.16 26.06
C ILE A 537 -4.66 51.61 24.63
N TRP A 538 -5.49 52.52 24.11
CA TRP A 538 -5.16 53.23 22.88
C TRP A 538 -3.87 54.00 23.18
N GLY A 539 -2.75 53.49 22.68
CA GLY A 539 -1.50 54.23 22.67
C GLY A 539 -1.82 55.60 22.07
N SER A 540 -1.81 56.63 22.92
CA SER A 540 -1.73 57.99 22.41
C SER A 540 -0.39 58.08 21.68
N PRO A 541 -0.34 58.70 20.48
CA PRO A 541 0.89 58.81 19.71
C PRO A 541 2.05 59.43 20.50
#